data_AF-A0A8S2ZST5-F1
#
_entry.id   AF-A0A8S2ZST5-F1
#
_cell.length_a   1.000
_cell.length_b   1.000
_cell.length_c   1.000
_cell.angle_alpha   90.00
_cell.angle_beta   90.00
_cell.angle_gamma   90.00
#
_symmetry.space_group_name_H-M   'P 1'
#
loop_
_entity.id
_entity.type
_entity.pdbx_description
1 polymer ?
#
loop_
_entity_poly.entity_id
_entity_poly.type
_entity_poly.pdbx_seq_one_letter_code
_entity_poly.pdbx_strand_id
1 'polypeptide(L)'
;MAFHPSIKNVGLHPTSDAPYLFRDWMRDMLNDWPFENICCAHMGVKKGGAHRDVFTLLVKAERLFGKLSERNRKRNPEGELPTGNHHTMNILEDECG
;
A
#
# COMPACT_ATOMS: atom_id res chain seq x y z
N MET A 1 -9.94 9.40 6.12
CA MET A 1 -8.76 9.43 5.23
C MET A 1 -9.02 8.49 4.05
N ALA A 2 -8.54 8.82 2.84
CA ALA A 2 -8.68 7.98 1.66
C ALA A 2 -7.50 8.21 0.70
N PHE A 3 -7.18 7.21 -0.13
CA PHE A 3 -6.23 7.41 -1.22
C PHE A 3 -6.78 8.36 -2.27
N HIS A 4 -5.91 9.20 -2.83
CA HIS A 4 -6.26 10.07 -3.92
C HIS A 4 -6.71 9.25 -5.16
N PRO A 5 -7.73 9.69 -5.92
CA PRO A 5 -8.26 8.93 -7.06
C PRO A 5 -7.21 8.55 -8.11
N SER A 6 -6.10 9.29 -8.22
CA SER A 6 -4.99 8.98 -9.12
C SER A 6 -4.41 7.58 -8.89
N ILE A 7 -4.51 7.00 -7.69
CA ILE A 7 -4.05 5.63 -7.40
C ILE A 7 -4.66 4.60 -8.36
N LYS A 8 -5.86 4.88 -8.89
CA LYS A 8 -6.54 4.01 -9.85
C LYS A 8 -5.96 4.12 -11.25
N ASN A 9 -5.26 5.21 -11.60
CA ASN A 9 -4.86 5.51 -12.98
C ASN A 9 -3.36 5.80 -13.06
N VAL A 10 -2.97 7.06 -12.83
CA VAL A 10 -1.60 7.58 -13.05
C VAL A 10 -0.75 7.62 -11.78
N GLY A 11 -1.31 7.21 -10.64
CA GLY A 11 -0.66 7.29 -9.34
C GLY A 11 0.25 6.11 -9.01
N LEU A 12 0.20 5.04 -9.81
CA LEU A 12 1.07 3.87 -9.70
C LEU A 12 1.57 3.49 -11.08
N HIS A 13 2.76 2.89 -11.14
CA HIS A 13 3.32 2.36 -12.37
C HIS A 13 2.38 1.27 -12.95
N PRO A 14 2.16 1.19 -14.28
CA PRO A 14 1.15 0.32 -14.89
C PRO A 14 1.58 -1.15 -14.99
N THR A 15 2.22 -1.68 -13.95
CA THR A 15 2.65 -3.08 -13.83
C THR A 15 1.81 -3.81 -12.78
N SER A 16 1.79 -5.14 -12.84
CA SER A 16 0.96 -5.98 -11.96
C SER A 16 1.43 -5.97 -10.49
N ASP A 17 2.72 -5.78 -10.27
CA ASP A 17 3.40 -5.76 -8.97
C ASP A 17 3.30 -4.41 -8.23
N ALA A 18 3.28 -3.29 -8.97
CA ALA A 18 3.30 -1.94 -8.39
C ALA A 18 2.26 -1.68 -7.29
N PRO A 19 0.99 -2.16 -7.38
CA PRO A 19 0.03 -2.02 -6.29
C PRO A 19 0.44 -2.74 -5.00
N TYR A 20 1.09 -3.90 -5.10
CA TYR A 20 1.58 -4.64 -3.94
C TYR A 20 2.86 -4.02 -3.38
N LEU A 21 3.80 -3.60 -4.23
CA LEU A 21 4.99 -2.88 -3.79
C LEU A 21 4.65 -1.61 -3.02
N PHE A 22 3.66 -0.84 -3.51
CA PHE A 22 3.18 0.34 -2.79
C PHE A 22 2.53 -0.01 -1.44
N ARG A 23 1.73 -1.08 -1.40
CA ARG A 23 1.14 -1.57 -0.14
C ARG A 23 2.22 -1.96 0.86
N ASP A 24 3.20 -2.74 0.43
CA ASP A 24 4.24 -3.28 1.30
C ASP A 24 5.14 -2.15 1.82
N TRP A 25 5.55 -1.23 0.95
CA TRP A 25 6.25 -0.01 1.38
C TRP A 25 5.48 0.80 2.42
N MET A 26 4.15 0.97 2.25
CA MET A 26 3.32 1.65 3.25
C MET A 26 3.24 0.89 4.58
N ARG A 27 3.27 -0.46 4.56
CA ARG A 27 3.30 -1.28 5.79
C ARG A 27 4.63 -1.11 6.51
N ASP A 28 5.73 -1.18 5.78
CA ASP A 28 7.07 -1.01 6.33
C ASP A 28 7.22 0.39 6.96
N MET A 29 6.75 1.43 6.25
CA MET A 29 6.73 2.79 6.79
C MET A 29 5.89 2.93 8.07
N LEU A 30 4.76 2.23 8.19
CA LEU A 30 3.98 2.23 9.44
C LEU A 30 4.69 1.49 10.57
N ASN A 31 5.45 0.44 10.28
CA ASN A 31 6.20 -0.30 11.30
C ASN A 31 7.41 0.51 11.79
N ASP A 32 8.11 1.16 10.86
CA ASP A 32 9.35 1.88 11.16
C ASP A 32 9.10 3.26 11.76
N TRP A 33 7.96 3.90 11.41
CA TRP A 33 7.69 5.27 11.81
C TRP A 33 6.40 5.43 12.62
N PRO A 34 6.50 5.61 13.96
CA PRO A 34 5.37 6.05 14.76
C PRO A 34 5.12 7.55 14.54
N PHE A 35 4.01 7.92 13.89
CA PHE A 35 3.62 9.31 13.68
C PHE A 35 2.18 9.61 14.15
N GLU A 36 1.99 10.71 14.86
CA GLU A 36 0.65 11.12 15.30
C GLU A 36 -0.08 12.00 14.28
N ASN A 37 0.67 12.66 13.40
CA ASN A 37 0.16 13.66 12.48
C ASN A 37 0.61 13.37 11.06
N ILE A 38 -0.21 13.73 10.06
CA ILE A 38 0.18 13.65 8.65
C ILE A 38 -0.35 14.87 7.90
N CYS A 39 0.48 15.41 7.01
CA CYS A 39 0.10 16.50 6.11
C CYS A 39 -0.15 15.93 4.71
N CYS A 40 -1.31 16.23 4.14
CA CYS A 40 -1.72 15.77 2.82
C CYS A 40 -1.84 16.97 1.88
N ALA A 41 -1.19 16.90 0.71
CA ALA A 41 -1.08 18.01 -0.25
C ALA A 41 -2.39 18.70 -0.63
N HIS A 42 -3.54 18.01 -0.55
CA HIS A 42 -4.85 18.57 -0.91
C HIS A 42 -5.92 18.46 0.19
N MET A 43 -5.60 17.84 1.34
CA MET A 43 -6.57 17.57 2.41
C MET A 43 -6.19 18.23 3.74
N GLY A 44 -5.12 19.02 3.76
CA GLY A 44 -4.61 19.68 4.96
C GLY A 44 -3.89 18.72 5.91
N VAL A 45 -3.80 19.11 7.18
CA VAL A 45 -3.12 18.35 8.23
C VAL A 45 -4.13 17.57 9.06
N LYS A 46 -3.97 16.25 9.12
CA LYS A 46 -4.63 15.41 10.12
C LYS A 46 -3.78 15.44 11.40
N LYS A 47 -4.38 15.93 12.48
CA LYS A 47 -3.76 15.98 13.81
C LYS A 47 -4.28 14.82 14.68
N GLY A 48 -3.36 14.07 15.29
CA GLY A 48 -3.63 12.95 16.20
C GLY A 48 -4.17 11.69 15.50
N GLY A 49 -3.68 10.52 15.91
CA GLY A 49 -4.18 9.22 15.44
C GLY A 49 -3.97 8.94 13.94
N ALA A 50 -3.09 9.71 13.27
CA ALA A 50 -2.85 9.56 11.84
C ALA A 50 -2.33 8.16 11.48
N HIS A 51 -1.43 7.60 12.30
CA HIS A 51 -0.89 6.25 12.09
C HIS A 51 -2.00 5.18 12.01
N ARG A 52 -2.90 5.16 13.00
CA ARG A 52 -4.05 4.23 13.02
C ARG A 52 -4.99 4.43 11.83
N ASP A 53 -5.22 5.68 11.43
CA ASP A 53 -6.06 6.00 10.28
C ASP A 53 -5.43 5.49 8.97
N VAL A 54 -4.12 5.62 8.80
CA VAL A 54 -3.38 5.11 7.65
C VAL A 54 -3.37 3.58 7.64
N PHE A 55 -3.11 2.93 8.79
CA PHE A 55 -3.21 1.47 8.93
C PHE A 55 -4.60 0.97 8.50
N THR A 56 -5.66 1.60 9.01
CA THR A 56 -7.05 1.25 8.67
C THR A 56 -7.35 1.46 7.19
N LEU A 57 -6.83 2.54 6.59
CA LEU A 57 -6.95 2.80 5.17
C LEU A 57 -6.29 1.70 4.34
N LEU A 58 -5.10 1.26 4.74
CA LEU A 58 -4.34 0.24 4.03
C LEU A 58 -5.09 -1.11 4.03
N VAL A 59 -5.60 -1.53 5.19
CA VAL A 59 -6.44 -2.74 5.32
C VAL A 59 -7.69 -2.66 4.43
N LYS A 60 -8.38 -1.51 4.41
CA LYS A 60 -9.56 -1.32 3.56
C LYS A 60 -9.23 -1.31 2.06
N ALA A 61 -7.99 -0.98 1.70
CA ALA A 61 -7.55 -0.87 0.32
C ALA A 61 -7.01 -2.19 -0.28
N GLU A 62 -6.88 -3.27 0.49
CA GLU A 62 -6.38 -4.57 -0.03
C GLU A 62 -7.12 -5.03 -1.30
N ARG A 63 -8.46 -4.96 -1.28
CA ARG A 63 -9.28 -5.33 -2.44
C ARG A 63 -9.04 -4.40 -3.64
N LEU A 64 -8.70 -3.14 -3.40
CA LEU A 64 -8.33 -2.21 -4.47
C LEU A 64 -7.00 -2.62 -5.08
N PHE A 65 -5.96 -2.91 -4.28
CA PHE A 65 -4.65 -3.32 -4.80
C PHE A 65 -4.74 -4.58 -5.66
N GLY A 66 -5.48 -5.60 -5.21
CA GLY A 66 -5.73 -6.81 -6.01
C GLY A 66 -6.43 -6.51 -7.35
N LYS A 67 -7.42 -5.61 -7.36
CA LYS A 67 -8.09 -5.20 -8.62
C LYS A 67 -7.14 -4.46 -9.57
N LEU A 68 -6.28 -3.59 -9.04
CA LEU A 68 -5.32 -2.83 -9.87
C LEU A 68 -4.26 -3.75 -10.45
N SER A 69 -3.75 -4.69 -9.65
CA SER A 69 -2.79 -5.71 -10.07
C SER A 69 -3.37 -6.56 -11.21
N GLU A 70 -4.57 -7.11 -11.02
CA GLU A 70 -5.26 -7.92 -12.04
C GLU A 70 -5.47 -7.15 -13.34
N ARG A 71 -5.92 -5.90 -13.24
CA ARG A 71 -6.16 -5.05 -14.40
C ARG A 71 -4.86 -4.79 -15.16
N ASN A 72 -3.77 -4.48 -14.46
CA ASN A 72 -2.49 -4.19 -15.07
C ASN A 72 -1.90 -5.45 -15.73
N ARG A 73 -2.01 -6.62 -15.08
CA ARG A 73 -1.64 -7.91 -15.66
C ARG A 73 -2.34 -8.20 -16.98
N LYS A 74 -3.66 -7.94 -17.04
CA LYS A 74 -4.45 -8.11 -18.28
C LYS A 74 -4.06 -7.13 -19.39
N ARG A 75 -3.62 -5.93 -19.04
CA ARG A 75 -3.22 -4.90 -20.01
C ARG A 75 -1.80 -5.10 -20.53
N ASN A 76 -0.91 -5.65 -19.72
CA ASN A 76 0.51 -5.75 -20.07
C ASN A 76 1.11 -7.05 -19.51
N PRO A 77 0.86 -8.21 -20.15
CA PRO A 77 1.25 -9.53 -19.64
C PRO A 77 2.76 -9.76 -19.64
N GLU A 78 3.53 -9.00 -20.41
CA GLU A 78 5.00 -9.11 -20.49
C GLU A 78 5.75 -8.13 -19.56
N GLY A 79 5.03 -7.32 -18.78
CA GLY A 79 5.58 -6.21 -17.99
C GLY A 79 5.92 -6.53 -16.53
N GLU A 80 6.16 -7.80 -16.17
CA GLU A 80 6.62 -8.13 -14.82
C GLU A 80 8.05 -7.59 -14.63
N LEU A 81 8.23 -6.67 -13.70
CA LEU A 81 9.58 -6.31 -13.25
C LEU A 81 10.22 -7.57 -12.65
N PRO A 82 11.52 -7.82 -12.87
CA PRO A 82 12.21 -8.93 -12.24
C PRO A 82 12.00 -8.84 -10.74
N THR A 83 11.30 -9.84 -10.20
CA THR A 83 10.82 -9.88 -8.82
C THR A 83 11.95 -9.62 -7.84
N GLY A 84 12.01 -8.41 -7.28
CA GLY A 84 12.78 -8.16 -6.07
C GLY A 84 12.08 -8.89 -4.94
N ASN A 85 12.61 -10.06 -4.57
CA ASN A 85 12.29 -10.87 -3.39
C ASN A 85 10.95 -10.53 -2.71
N HIS A 86 9.88 -11.20 -3.13
CA HIS A 86 8.68 -11.32 -2.31
C HIS A 86 9.08 -12.03 -1.00
N HIS A 87 9.44 -11.26 0.04
CA HIS A 87 9.47 -11.76 1.40
C HIS A 87 8.02 -12.00 1.83
N THR A 88 7.55 -13.22 1.55
CA THR A 88 6.39 -13.81 2.20
C THR A 88 6.74 -13.98 3.68
N MET A 89 6.64 -12.91 4.48
CA MET A 89 6.64 -13.04 5.92
C MET A 89 5.28 -13.62 6.32
N ASN A 90 5.30 -14.90 6.68
CA ASN A 90 4.19 -15.57 7.35
C ASN A 90 3.93 -14.85 8.67
N ILE A 91 2.87 -14.05 8.75
CA ILE A 91 2.37 -13.51 10.01
C ILE A 91 1.42 -14.55 10.59
N LEU A 92 1.95 -15.65 11.08
CA LEU A 92 1.28 -16.57 12.01
C LEU A 92 2.38 -17.35 12.75
N GLU A 93 2.31 -17.29 14.09
CA GLU A 93 3.08 -18.06 15.09
C GLU A 93 4.39 -17.43 15.56
N ASP A 94 4.27 -16.61 16.60
CA ASP A 94 5.17 -16.48 17.78
C ASP A 94 4.48 -15.40 18.67
N GLU A 95 3.40 -15.71 19.40
CA GLU A 95 3.38 -16.43 20.68
C GLU A 95 4.49 -15.96 21.64
N CYS A 96 4.03 -15.28 22.70
CA CYS A 96 4.69 -14.92 23.95
C CYS A 96 6.03 -15.61 24.29
N GLY A 97 7.03 -14.78 24.65
CA GLY A 97 8.24 -15.17 25.37
C GLY A 97 9.01 -13.96 25.86
#